data_AF-A0A0Q8MVT5-F1
#
_entry.id   AF-A0A0Q8MVT5-F1
#
_cell.length_a   1.000
_cell.length_b   1.000
_cell.length_c   1.000
_cell.angle_alpha   90.00
_cell.angle_beta   90.00
_cell.angle_gamma   90.00
#
_symmetry.space_group_name_H-M   'P 1'
#
loop_
_entity.id
_entity.type
_entity.pdbx_description
1 polymer ?
#
loop_
_entity_poly.entity_id
_entity_poly.type
_entity_poly.pdbx_seq_one_letter_code
_entity_poly.pdbx_strand_id
1 'polypeptide(L)'
;MFSFKGYTQEIFATFILIIALIALRMIVAKLIRRFASSSQLLEHRTNLVIKYIHILMNILVALSLIVIWGVNTEDIFLTVSSIATVIGVAMFAQWSILSNITSGMILFFSFPFRIGDTIKIHDKDFPIEAEIEDINTFHISLRTKEGEKIIFPNNLLLQKGISIMPAHYEEKEFFD
;
A
#
# COMPACT_ATOMS: atom_id res chain seq x y z
N MET A 1 -8.53 -41.71 -31.18
CA MET A 1 -7.09 -41.40 -31.00
C MET A 1 -6.94 -39.89 -31.20
N PHE A 2 -6.76 -39.12 -30.13
CA PHE A 2 -6.64 -37.66 -30.21
C PHE A 2 -5.42 -37.30 -31.07
N SER A 3 -5.62 -36.59 -32.19
CA SER A 3 -4.54 -36.22 -33.09
C SER A 3 -3.78 -35.02 -32.51
N PHE A 4 -2.73 -35.29 -31.74
CA PHE A 4 -1.83 -34.27 -31.17
C PHE A 4 -0.98 -33.52 -32.22
N LYS A 5 -1.08 -33.88 -33.51
CA LYS A 5 -0.29 -33.25 -34.58
C LYS A 5 -0.54 -31.75 -34.75
N GLY A 6 -1.68 -31.24 -34.29
CA GLY A 6 -2.01 -29.81 -34.35
C GLY A 6 -1.41 -28.97 -33.22
N TYR A 7 -0.95 -29.58 -32.12
CA TYR A 7 -0.51 -28.87 -30.91
C TYR A 7 0.95 -29.11 -30.53
N THR A 8 1.74 -29.69 -31.44
CA THR A 8 3.14 -30.07 -31.16
C THR A 8 4.01 -28.87 -30.84
N GLN A 9 3.73 -27.70 -31.43
CA GLN A 9 4.48 -26.48 -31.18
C GLN A 9 4.18 -25.92 -29.79
N GLU A 10 2.92 -25.94 -29.38
CA GLU A 10 2.41 -25.43 -28.10
C GLU A 10 2.88 -26.30 -26.94
N ILE A 11 2.86 -27.63 -27.11
CA ILE A 11 3.40 -28.58 -26.15
C ILE A 11 4.90 -28.37 -25.98
N PHE A 12 5.64 -28.22 -27.08
CA PHE A 12 7.09 -28.00 -27.03
C PHE A 12 7.46 -26.64 -26.42
N ALA A 13 6.75 -25.58 -26.78
CA ALA A 13 6.91 -24.26 -26.19
C ALA A 13 6.59 -24.25 -24.69
N THR A 14 5.52 -24.95 -24.28
CA THR A 14 5.17 -25.13 -22.86
C THR A 14 6.27 -25.87 -22.11
N PHE A 15 6.83 -26.93 -22.70
CA PHE A 15 7.92 -27.69 -22.10
C PHE A 15 9.18 -26.84 -21.92
N ILE A 16 9.57 -26.07 -22.94
CA ILE A 16 10.67 -25.11 -22.87
C ILE A 16 10.40 -24.06 -21.78
N LEU A 17 9.19 -23.51 -21.72
CA LEU A 17 8.81 -22.51 -20.72
C LEU A 17 8.93 -23.04 -19.29
N ILE A 18 8.50 -24.28 -19.04
CA ILE A 18 8.62 -24.91 -17.72
C ILE A 18 10.10 -25.11 -17.33
N ILE A 19 10.92 -25.58 -18.27
CA ILE A 19 12.37 -25.73 -18.04
C ILE A 19 13.01 -24.38 -17.74
N ALA A 20 12.68 -23.35 -18.53
CA ALA A 20 13.16 -21.99 -18.35
C ALA A 20 12.74 -21.42 -16.99
N LEU A 21 11.50 -21.66 -16.55
CA LEU A 21 11.01 -21.25 -15.23
C LEU A 21 11.82 -21.90 -14.10
N ILE A 22 12.04 -23.21 -14.16
CA ILE A 22 12.79 -23.94 -13.14
C ILE A 22 14.23 -23.41 -13.08
N ALA A 23 14.89 -23.26 -14.23
CA ALA A 23 16.23 -22.71 -14.33
C ALA A 23 16.29 -21.28 -13.76
N LEU A 24 15.36 -20.40 -14.15
CA LEU A 24 15.32 -19.02 -13.71
C LEU A 24 15.08 -18.91 -12.20
N ARG A 25 14.19 -19.72 -11.62
CA ARG A 25 13.96 -19.77 -10.17
C ARG A 25 15.23 -20.15 -9.42
N MET A 26 15.96 -21.17 -9.89
CA MET A 26 17.23 -21.57 -9.27
C MET A 26 18.27 -20.45 -9.35
N ILE A 27 18.42 -19.81 -10.51
CA ILE A 27 19.36 -18.71 -10.72
C ILE A 27 19.02 -17.53 -9.81
N VAL A 28 17.77 -17.08 -9.82
CA VAL A 28 17.35 -15.91 -9.06
C VAL A 28 17.42 -16.16 -7.55
N ALA A 29 16.97 -17.32 -7.07
CA ALA A 29 17.14 -17.68 -5.66
C ALA A 29 18.62 -17.71 -5.25
N LYS A 30 19.51 -18.23 -6.10
CA LYS A 30 20.96 -18.25 -5.85
C LYS A 30 21.55 -16.85 -5.81
N LEU A 31 21.16 -15.96 -6.74
CA LEU A 31 21.61 -14.57 -6.79
C LEU A 31 21.17 -13.79 -5.55
N ILE A 32 19.89 -13.92 -5.16
CA ILE A 32 19.34 -13.25 -3.98
C ILE A 32 20.04 -13.74 -2.71
N ARG A 33 20.24 -15.06 -2.56
CA ARG A 33 20.95 -15.61 -1.39
C ARG A 33 22.40 -15.14 -1.34
N ARG A 34 23.11 -15.09 -2.48
CA ARG A 34 24.49 -14.61 -2.56
C ARG A 34 24.60 -13.12 -2.21
N PHE A 35 23.65 -12.31 -2.66
CA PHE A 35 23.61 -10.89 -2.30
C PHE A 35 23.27 -10.68 -0.82
N ALA A 36 22.31 -11.45 -0.30
CA ALA A 36 21.91 -11.39 1.10
C ALA A 36 23.04 -11.81 2.06
N SER A 37 23.79 -12.87 1.73
CA SER A 37 24.93 -13.31 2.54
C SER A 37 26.07 -12.31 2.54
N SER A 38 26.29 -11.60 1.44
CA SER A 38 27.27 -10.51 1.35
C SER A 38 26.86 -9.26 2.15
N SER A 39 25.58 -9.13 2.50
CA SER A 39 25.00 -7.90 3.08
C SER A 39 24.52 -8.10 4.53
N GLN A 40 24.85 -9.23 5.17
CA GLN A 40 24.39 -9.62 6.52
C GLN A 40 22.85 -9.53 6.71
N LEU A 41 22.07 -9.79 5.66
CA LEU A 41 20.61 -9.75 5.75
C LEU A 41 20.08 -11.00 6.47
N LEU A 42 19.10 -10.80 7.35
CA LEU A 42 18.35 -11.89 8.03
C LEU A 42 17.73 -12.85 7.02
N GLU A 43 17.97 -14.15 7.22
CA GLU A 43 17.50 -15.22 6.32
C GLU A 43 15.97 -15.21 6.09
N HIS A 44 15.21 -14.81 7.11
CA HIS A 44 13.75 -14.65 7.01
C HIS A 44 13.34 -13.62 5.94
N ARG A 45 14.02 -12.47 5.89
CA ARG A 45 13.74 -11.42 4.90
C ARG A 45 14.10 -11.88 3.49
N THR A 46 15.22 -12.58 3.34
CA THR A 46 15.65 -13.18 2.07
C THR A 46 14.61 -14.16 1.52
N ASN A 47 14.05 -15.02 2.38
CA ASN A 47 13.03 -15.99 1.98
C ASN A 47 11.71 -15.30 1.57
N LEU A 48 11.33 -14.19 2.21
CA LEU A 48 10.17 -13.39 1.79
C LEU A 48 10.38 -12.78 0.39
N VAL A 49 11.56 -12.20 0.13
CA VAL A 49 11.89 -11.64 -1.19
C VAL A 49 11.83 -12.72 -2.28
N ILE A 50 12.45 -13.88 -2.04
CA ILE A 50 12.39 -15.02 -2.96
C ILE A 50 10.93 -15.46 -3.21
N LYS A 51 10.11 -15.53 -2.16
CA LYS A 51 8.69 -15.88 -2.26
C LYS A 51 7.93 -14.91 -3.17
N TYR A 52 8.09 -13.61 -2.98
CA TYR A 52 7.41 -12.61 -3.82
C TYR A 52 7.86 -12.65 -5.28
N ILE A 53 9.16 -12.85 -5.52
CA ILE A 53 9.67 -12.99 -6.89
C ILE A 53 9.15 -14.28 -7.55
N HIS A 54 9.07 -15.39 -6.81
CA HIS A 54 8.45 -16.62 -7.33
C HIS A 54 6.96 -16.43 -7.65
N ILE A 55 6.21 -15.67 -6.84
CA ILE A 55 4.81 -15.32 -7.15
C ILE A 55 4.74 -14.53 -8.46
N LEU A 56 5.59 -13.52 -8.64
CA LEU A 56 5.65 -12.74 -9.88
C LEU A 56 5.98 -13.61 -11.10
N MET A 57 6.97 -14.49 -10.99
CA MET A 57 7.32 -15.43 -12.06
C MET A 57 6.14 -16.36 -12.42
N ASN A 58 5.37 -16.81 -11.44
CA ASN A 58 4.19 -17.64 -11.69
C ASN A 58 3.14 -16.91 -12.50
N ILE A 59 2.90 -15.64 -12.18
CA ILE A 59 1.98 -14.78 -12.93
C ILE A 59 2.45 -14.65 -14.38
N LEU A 60 3.74 -14.37 -14.61
CA LEU A 60 4.31 -14.24 -15.95
C LEU A 60 4.22 -15.54 -16.76
N VAL A 61 4.44 -16.70 -16.13
CA VAL A 61 4.29 -18.00 -16.80
C VAL A 61 2.84 -18.30 -17.11
N ALA A 62 1.90 -18.00 -16.20
CA ALA A 62 0.48 -18.14 -16.47
C ALA A 62 0.07 -17.30 -17.69
N LEU A 63 0.50 -16.04 -17.77
CA LEU A 63 0.27 -15.17 -18.93
C LEU A 63 0.89 -15.74 -20.21
N SER A 64 2.11 -16.27 -20.11
CA SER A 64 2.82 -16.86 -21.26
C SER A 64 2.12 -18.13 -21.78
N LEU A 65 1.57 -18.97 -20.88
CA LEU A 65 0.79 -20.15 -21.24
C LEU A 65 -0.49 -19.77 -21.98
N ILE A 66 -1.18 -18.72 -21.54
CA ILE A 66 -2.38 -18.20 -22.23
C ILE A 66 -2.03 -17.84 -23.69
N VAL A 67 -0.88 -17.19 -23.91
CA VAL A 67 -0.40 -16.84 -25.26
C VAL A 67 -0.01 -18.06 -26.08
N ILE A 68 0.76 -18.99 -25.50
CA ILE A 68 1.23 -20.21 -26.19
C ILE A 68 0.06 -21.06 -26.68
N TRP A 69 -0.98 -21.19 -25.86
CA TRP A 69 -2.16 -22.00 -26.20
C TRP A 69 -3.17 -21.26 -27.07
N GLY A 70 -2.82 -20.05 -27.54
CA GLY A 70 -3.64 -19.30 -28.49
C GLY A 70 -5.03 -18.97 -27.95
N VAL A 71 -5.17 -18.80 -26.62
CA VAL A 71 -6.43 -18.40 -26.02
C VAL A 71 -6.88 -17.11 -26.69
N ASN A 72 -8.13 -17.09 -27.14
CA ASN A 72 -8.67 -15.95 -27.88
C ASN A 72 -8.47 -14.68 -27.04
N THR A 73 -7.94 -13.63 -27.65
CA THR A 73 -7.69 -12.35 -26.97
C THR A 73 -8.95 -11.83 -26.28
N GLU A 74 -10.14 -12.10 -26.83
CA GLU A 74 -11.42 -11.77 -26.21
C GLU A 74 -11.60 -12.46 -24.84
N ASP A 75 -11.30 -13.76 -24.74
CA ASP A 75 -11.37 -14.51 -23.48
C ASP A 75 -10.34 -14.02 -22.45
N ILE A 76 -9.17 -13.56 -22.92
CA ILE A 76 -8.15 -12.93 -22.07
C ILE A 76 -8.68 -11.61 -21.52
N PHE A 77 -9.24 -10.75 -22.36
CA PHE A 77 -9.83 -9.49 -21.94
C PHE A 77 -10.99 -9.70 -20.97
N LEU A 78 -11.85 -10.70 -21.20
CA LEU A 78 -12.92 -11.08 -20.27
C LEU A 78 -12.39 -11.54 -18.92
N THR A 79 -11.33 -12.34 -18.89
CA THR A 79 -10.72 -12.82 -17.65
C THR A 79 -10.03 -11.69 -16.89
N VAL A 80 -9.22 -10.88 -17.58
CA VAL A 80 -8.52 -9.74 -16.98
C VAL A 80 -9.51 -8.70 -16.47
N SER A 81 -10.56 -8.38 -17.24
CA SER A 81 -11.61 -7.46 -16.81
C SER A 81 -12.38 -7.99 -15.60
N SER A 82 -12.66 -9.29 -15.54
CA SER A 82 -13.29 -9.93 -14.38
C SER A 82 -12.41 -9.83 -13.13
N ILE A 83 -11.12 -10.13 -13.24
CA ILE A 83 -10.16 -10.00 -12.14
C ILE A 83 -10.03 -8.53 -11.71
N ALA A 84 -9.89 -7.61 -12.67
CA ALA A 84 -9.83 -6.18 -12.41
C ALA A 84 -11.09 -5.68 -11.71
N THR A 85 -12.26 -6.20 -12.08
CA THR A 85 -13.54 -5.88 -11.43
C THR A 85 -13.53 -6.35 -9.97
N VAL A 86 -13.11 -7.59 -9.69
CA VAL A 86 -13.02 -8.11 -8.32
C VAL A 86 -12.04 -7.29 -7.47
N ILE A 87 -10.87 -6.95 -8.02
CA ILE A 87 -9.89 -6.09 -7.35
C ILE A 87 -10.47 -4.70 -7.10
N GLY A 88 -11.14 -4.11 -8.09
CA GLY A 88 -11.79 -2.80 -7.97
C GLY A 88 -12.83 -2.77 -6.86
N VAL A 89 -13.68 -3.81 -6.78
CA VAL A 89 -14.67 -3.96 -5.69
C VAL A 89 -13.99 -4.14 -4.34
N ALA A 90 -12.92 -4.94 -4.25
CA ALA A 90 -12.17 -5.11 -3.02
C ALA A 90 -11.51 -3.81 -2.54
N MET A 91 -10.94 -3.03 -3.46
CA MET A 91 -10.38 -1.71 -3.17
C MET A 91 -11.46 -0.72 -2.71
N PHE A 92 -12.62 -0.74 -3.34
CA PHE A 92 -13.76 0.07 -2.92
C PHE A 92 -14.22 -0.29 -1.50
N ALA A 93 -14.29 -1.59 -1.17
CA ALA A 93 -14.58 -2.03 0.20
C ALA A 93 -13.52 -1.56 1.21
N GLN A 94 -12.26 -1.40 0.79
CA GLN A 94 -11.14 -0.91 1.62
C GLN A 94 -10.93 0.60 1.53
N TRP A 95 -11.83 1.36 0.90
CA TRP A 95 -11.67 2.79 0.62
C TRP A 95 -11.27 3.62 1.85
N SER A 96 -11.82 3.30 3.02
CA SER A 96 -11.52 4.01 4.28
C SER A 96 -10.04 3.98 4.65
N ILE A 97 -9.35 2.86 4.41
CA ILE A 97 -7.92 2.71 4.71
C ILE A 97 -7.10 3.62 3.80
N LEU A 98 -7.36 3.56 2.49
CA LEU A 98 -6.67 4.38 1.50
C LEU A 98 -6.95 5.87 1.70
N SER A 99 -8.18 6.22 2.05
CA SER A 99 -8.61 7.57 2.40
C SER A 99 -7.84 8.11 3.60
N ASN A 100 -7.67 7.33 4.68
CA ASN A 100 -6.91 7.76 5.86
C ASN A 100 -5.41 7.93 5.60
N ILE A 101 -4.79 7.01 4.85
CA ILE A 101 -3.37 7.13 4.45
C ILE A 101 -3.15 8.40 3.63
N THR A 102 -3.97 8.60 2.60
CA THR A 102 -3.85 9.76 1.71
C THR A 102 -4.11 11.06 2.46
N SER A 103 -5.11 11.07 3.34
CA SER A 103 -5.40 12.23 4.19
C SER A 103 -4.27 12.52 5.16
N GLY A 104 -3.65 11.49 5.75
CA GLY A 104 -2.49 11.66 6.63
C GLY A 104 -1.31 12.32 5.91
N MET A 105 -1.00 11.88 4.69
CA MET A 105 0.02 12.53 3.86
C MET A 105 -0.31 13.99 3.56
N ILE A 106 -1.56 14.30 3.21
CA ILE A 106 -2.00 15.67 2.94
C ILE A 106 -1.89 16.55 4.20
N LEU A 107 -2.35 16.05 5.35
CA LEU A 107 -2.28 16.78 6.62
C LEU A 107 -0.83 17.05 7.01
N PHE A 108 0.08 16.11 6.78
CA PHE A 108 1.49 16.24 7.14
C PHE A 108 2.27 17.18 6.20
N PHE A 109 2.06 17.08 4.87
CA PHE A 109 2.88 17.81 3.89
C PHE A 109 2.27 19.12 3.38
N SER A 110 0.95 19.21 3.34
CA SER A 110 0.25 20.28 2.61
C SER A 110 -0.56 21.21 3.50
N PHE A 111 -0.92 20.79 4.72
CA PHE A 111 -1.69 21.63 5.63
C PHE A 111 -0.80 22.69 6.29
N PRO A 112 -1.30 23.91 6.51
CA PRO A 112 -0.49 25.00 7.08
C PRO A 112 -0.13 24.85 8.56
N PHE A 113 -0.81 23.96 9.31
CA PHE A 113 -0.49 23.68 10.71
C PHE A 113 0.69 22.72 10.82
N ARG A 114 1.34 22.71 11.97
CA ARG A 114 2.44 21.81 12.33
C ARG A 114 2.15 21.07 13.62
N ILE A 115 2.92 20.02 13.87
CA ILE A 115 2.94 19.35 15.18
C ILE A 115 3.34 20.40 16.24
N GLY A 116 2.58 20.48 17.32
CA GLY A 116 2.68 21.50 18.38
C GLY A 116 1.73 22.69 18.20
N ASP A 117 1.08 22.86 17.04
CA ASP A 117 0.09 23.92 16.88
C ASP A 117 -1.21 23.56 17.60
N THR A 118 -1.82 24.55 18.27
CA THR A 118 -3.18 24.43 18.77
C THR A 118 -4.16 24.73 17.65
N ILE A 119 -5.06 23.80 17.36
CA ILE A 119 -6.09 23.94 16.34
C ILE A 119 -7.48 23.90 16.96
N LYS A 120 -8.41 24.64 16.34
CA LYS A 120 -9.84 24.58 16.61
C LYS A 120 -10.53 23.88 15.45
N ILE A 121 -11.14 22.74 15.74
CA ILE A 121 -11.91 21.95 14.78
C ILE A 121 -13.34 22.46 14.79
N HIS A 122 -13.82 22.93 13.64
CA HIS A 122 -15.19 23.40 13.47
C HIS A 122 -16.11 22.21 13.17
N ASP A 123 -16.48 21.48 14.22
CA ASP A 123 -17.55 20.49 14.14
C ASP A 123 -18.88 21.06 14.66
N LYS A 124 -19.99 20.66 14.05
CA LYS A 124 -21.32 21.24 14.33
C LYS A 124 -21.84 20.88 15.72
N ASP A 125 -21.49 19.69 16.19
CA ASP A 125 -22.01 19.17 17.44
C ASP A 125 -21.10 19.53 18.63
N PHE A 126 -19.78 19.54 18.43
CA PHE A 126 -18.80 19.84 19.47
C PHE A 126 -17.52 20.46 18.87
N PRO A 127 -17.32 21.79 18.96
CA PRO A 127 -16.05 22.39 18.56
C PRO A 127 -14.95 21.98 19.55
N ILE A 128 -13.87 21.41 19.03
CA ILE A 128 -12.74 20.91 19.83
C ILE A 128 -11.54 21.84 19.63
N GLU A 129 -10.96 22.33 20.73
CA GLU A 129 -9.66 23.02 20.73
C GLU A 129 -8.60 22.10 21.32
N ALA A 130 -7.60 21.75 20.53
CA ALA A 130 -6.56 20.81 20.93
C ALA A 130 -5.23 21.08 20.22
N GLU A 131 -4.13 20.79 20.91
CA GLU A 131 -2.77 20.78 20.36
C GLU A 131 -2.52 19.51 19.55
N ILE A 132 -1.86 19.65 18.40
CA ILE A 132 -1.45 18.50 17.59
C ILE A 132 -0.23 17.84 18.22
N GLU A 133 -0.39 16.64 18.79
CA GLU A 133 0.75 15.88 19.34
C GLU A 133 1.54 15.17 18.24
N ASP A 134 0.84 14.55 17.29
CA ASP A 134 1.46 13.72 16.27
C ASP A 134 0.50 13.42 15.10
N ILE A 135 1.04 13.25 13.89
CA ILE A 135 0.30 12.89 12.68
C ILE A 135 0.78 11.50 12.23
N ASN A 136 0.00 10.47 12.55
CA ASN A 136 0.27 9.09 12.16
C ASN A 136 -0.35 8.75 10.80
N THR A 137 0.04 7.60 10.23
CA THR A 137 -0.44 7.15 8.90
C THR A 137 -1.97 7.08 8.79
N PHE A 138 -2.68 6.70 9.86
CA PHE A 138 -4.13 6.48 9.82
C PHE A 138 -4.95 7.45 10.68
N HIS A 139 -4.30 8.15 11.61
CA HIS A 139 -4.96 9.04 12.56
C HIS A 139 -4.01 10.15 13.01
N ILE A 140 -4.58 11.20 13.58
CA ILE A 140 -3.88 12.29 14.24
C ILE A 140 -4.17 12.22 15.73
N SER A 141 -3.13 12.40 16.54
CA SER A 141 -3.25 12.50 18.00
C SER A 141 -3.30 13.96 18.38
N LEU A 142 -4.32 14.33 19.15
CA LEU A 142 -4.55 15.67 19.64
C LEU A 142 -4.61 15.65 21.17
N ARG A 143 -4.19 16.73 21.81
CA ARG A 143 -4.32 16.90 23.26
C ARG A 143 -5.09 18.17 23.59
N THR A 144 -6.17 18.06 24.37
CA THR A 144 -6.92 19.23 24.83
C THR A 144 -6.18 19.96 25.95
N LYS A 145 -6.61 21.18 26.29
CA LYS A 145 -6.05 21.95 27.40
C LYS A 145 -6.27 21.27 28.76
N GLU A 146 -7.33 20.47 28.88
CA GLU A 146 -7.66 19.67 30.06
C GLU A 146 -6.80 18.39 30.14
N GLY A 147 -5.93 18.14 29.15
CA GLY A 147 -5.03 17.00 29.10
C GLY A 147 -5.62 15.73 28.48
N GLU A 148 -6.83 15.79 27.93
CA GLU A 148 -7.46 14.64 27.24
C GLU A 148 -6.74 14.36 25.92
N LYS A 149 -6.44 13.08 25.65
CA LYS A 149 -5.86 12.64 24.38
C LYS A 149 -6.98 12.18 23.43
N ILE A 150 -7.14 12.91 22.34
CA ILE A 150 -8.15 12.65 21.31
C ILE A 150 -7.47 12.05 20.08
N ILE A 151 -8.00 10.92 19.59
CA ILE A 151 -7.51 10.26 18.37
C ILE A 151 -8.55 10.49 17.27
N PHE A 152 -8.15 11.20 16.22
CA PHE A 152 -9.03 11.52 15.10
C PHE A 152 -8.58 10.80 13.83
N PRO A 153 -9.45 10.09 13.09
CA PRO A 153 -9.10 9.58 11.78
C PRO A 153 -8.69 10.72 10.84
N ASN A 154 -7.59 10.54 10.12
CA ASN A 154 -7.04 11.59 9.25
C ASN A 154 -8.07 12.07 8.22
N ASN A 155 -8.84 11.14 7.65
CA ASN A 155 -9.82 11.48 6.63
C ASN A 155 -10.99 12.30 7.17
N LEU A 156 -11.36 12.10 8.43
CA LEU A 156 -12.41 12.88 9.07
C LEU A 156 -11.90 14.28 9.36
N LEU A 157 -10.68 14.43 9.88
CA LEU A 157 -10.13 15.75 10.21
C LEU A 157 -10.00 16.61 8.95
N LEU A 158 -9.50 16.02 7.85
CA LEU A 158 -9.31 16.72 6.58
C LEU A 158 -10.61 17.28 5.99
N GLN A 159 -11.76 16.70 6.35
CA GLN A 159 -13.09 17.14 5.91
C GLN A 159 -13.70 18.23 6.80
N LYS A 160 -13.08 18.55 7.94
CA LYS A 160 -13.55 19.60 8.85
C LYS A 160 -12.89 20.93 8.54
N GLY A 161 -13.59 22.02 8.83
CA GLY A 161 -12.96 23.35 8.89
C GLY A 161 -12.01 23.40 10.09
N ILE A 162 -10.83 24.01 9.93
CA ILE A 162 -9.82 24.12 10.98
C ILE A 162 -9.34 25.57 11.07
N SER A 163 -9.32 26.11 12.29
CA SER A 163 -8.61 27.36 12.59
C SER A 163 -7.33 27.04 13.36
N ILE A 164 -6.22 27.65 12.94
CA ILE A 164 -4.96 27.59 13.68
C ILE A 164 -4.99 28.70 14.71
N MET A 165 -4.88 28.34 15.98
CA MET A 165 -4.91 29.29 17.08
C MET A 165 -3.50 29.87 17.27
N PRO A 166 -3.36 31.20 17.43
CA PRO A 166 -2.07 31.78 17.78
C PRO A 166 -1.62 31.25 19.14
N ALA A 167 -0.34 30.90 19.26
CA ALA A 167 0.24 30.52 20.55
C ALA A 167 0.02 31.65 21.55
N HIS A 168 -0.75 31.38 22.62
CA HIS A 168 -0.89 32.30 23.74
C HIS A 168 0.48 32.33 24.43
N TYR A 169 1.26 33.39 24.20
CA TYR A 169 2.36 33.71 25.08
C TYR A 169 1.72 34.08 26.42
N GLU A 170 1.76 33.16 27.39
CA GLU A 170 1.62 33.57 28.78
C GLU A 170 2.80 34.53 29.05
N GLU A 171 2.52 35.82 29.11
CA GLU A 171 3.39 36.73 29.85
C GLU A 171 3.49 36.13 31.25
N LYS A 172 4.62 35.48 31.53
CA LYS A 172 5.06 35.34 32.91
C LYS A 172 5.23 36.76 33.40
N GLU A 173 4.22 37.28 34.09
CA GLU A 173 4.37 38.45 34.94
C GLU A 173 5.54 38.14 35.87
N PHE A 174 6.71 38.68 35.52
CA PHE A 174 7.85 38.75 36.41
C PHE A 174 7.40 39.70 37.51
N PHE A 175 6.88 39.14 38.59
CA PHE A 175 6.74 39.87 39.84
C PHE A 175 8.16 40.15 40.35
N ASP A 176 8.56 41.42 40.28
CA ASP A 176 9.74 41.98 40.97
C ASP A 176 9.60 41.84 42.50
#